data_AF-A0A7Y1TNH1-F1
#
_entry.id   AF-A0A7Y1TNH1-F1
#
_cell.length_a   1.000
_cell.length_b   1.000
_cell.length_c   1.000
_cell.angle_alpha   90.00
_cell.angle_beta   90.00
_cell.angle_gamma   90.00
#
_symmetry.space_group_name_H-M   'P 1'
#
loop_
_entity.id
_entity.type
_entity.pdbx_description
1 polymer ?
#
loop_
_entity_poly.entity_id
_entity_poly.type
_entity_poly.pdbx_seq_one_letter_code
_entity_poly.pdbx_strand_id
1 'polypeptide(L)'
;MGSQSVKAISTDKQRKEFTFQLLSDIKALETMIETDAFEKGIQRIGAEQELVIVNKNYRPSFNALKILEKINDDHYTTELGLFNIEANLDPLELKGKCFSKLEKDLTDLINMARSASEEVNEDKIILTGILPTFKRKDLVFENMTPFQRYKTLNEVMKNIKGEDFKLSIRGVDELILNHESILFEACN
;
A
#
# COMPACT_ATOMS: atom_id res chain seq x y z
N MET A 1 -9.59 -7.02 3.77
CA MET A 1 -9.44 -5.69 3.14
C MET A 1 -10.74 -5.20 2.52
N GLY A 2 -10.91 -3.88 2.40
CA GLY A 2 -12.08 -3.24 1.79
C GLY A 2 -12.21 -3.49 0.28
N SER A 3 -13.32 -3.03 -0.31
CA SER A 3 -13.58 -3.23 -1.74
C SER A 3 -12.52 -2.57 -2.62
N GLN A 4 -11.98 -3.34 -3.57
CA GLN A 4 -11.01 -2.84 -4.57
C GLN A 4 -11.67 -2.09 -5.73
N SER A 5 -13.01 -2.01 -5.75
CA SER A 5 -13.75 -1.36 -6.83
C SER A 5 -13.82 0.16 -6.62
N VAL A 6 -12.98 0.91 -7.33
CA VAL A 6 -13.04 2.38 -7.35
C VAL A 6 -13.60 2.87 -8.69
N LYS A 7 -14.53 3.83 -8.63
CA LYS A 7 -15.12 4.49 -9.81
C LYS A 7 -14.97 6.00 -9.66
N ALA A 8 -14.59 6.67 -10.75
CA ALA A 8 -14.58 8.13 -10.78
C ALA A 8 -16.00 8.69 -10.67
N ILE A 9 -16.17 9.74 -9.87
CA ILE A 9 -17.41 10.51 -9.81
C ILE A 9 -17.42 11.44 -11.04
N SER A 10 -18.35 11.21 -11.96
CA SER A 10 -18.44 11.96 -13.22
C SER A 10 -19.70 12.82 -13.35
N THR A 11 -20.66 12.70 -12.41
CA THR A 11 -21.93 13.42 -12.44
C THR A 11 -22.29 14.05 -11.10
N ASP A 12 -23.08 15.11 -11.12
CA ASP A 12 -23.62 15.74 -9.90
C ASP A 12 -24.51 14.79 -9.10
N LYS A 13 -25.22 13.89 -9.78
CA LYS A 13 -26.04 12.86 -9.11
C LYS A 13 -25.16 11.92 -8.29
N GLN A 14 -24.09 11.37 -8.88
CA GLN A 14 -23.13 10.52 -8.18
C GLN A 14 -22.44 11.27 -7.04
N ARG A 15 -22.12 12.56 -7.24
CA ARG A 15 -21.53 13.40 -6.19
C ARG A 15 -22.48 13.54 -5.00
N LYS A 16 -23.75 13.85 -5.26
CA LYS A 16 -24.78 13.96 -4.21
C LYS A 16 -24.96 12.63 -3.47
N GLU A 17 -25.02 11.52 -4.20
CA GLU A 17 -25.15 10.18 -3.61
C GLU A 17 -23.94 9.82 -2.74
N PHE A 18 -22.72 10.07 -3.23
CA PHE A 18 -21.50 9.89 -2.45
C PHE A 18 -21.50 10.73 -1.17
N THR A 19 -21.81 12.03 -1.28
CA THR A 19 -21.89 12.92 -0.10
C THR A 19 -22.95 12.45 0.88
N PHE A 20 -24.11 12.01 0.39
CA PHE A 20 -25.16 11.48 1.26
C PHE A 20 -24.72 10.22 2.01
N GLN A 21 -24.08 9.26 1.33
CA GLN A 21 -23.57 8.05 1.98
C GLN A 21 -22.46 8.37 2.97
N LEU A 22 -21.52 9.25 2.61
CA LEU A 22 -20.45 9.69 3.51
C LEU A 22 -21.01 10.31 4.80
N LEU A 23 -22.01 11.19 4.68
CA LEU A 23 -22.67 11.78 5.86
C LEU A 23 -23.45 10.74 6.66
N SER A 24 -24.04 9.74 6.00
CA SER A 24 -24.75 8.64 6.66
C SER A 24 -23.78 7.74 7.45
N ASP A 25 -22.62 7.43 6.90
CA ASP A 25 -21.56 6.67 7.58
C ASP A 25 -21.03 7.43 8.80
N ILE A 26 -20.83 8.76 8.69
CA ILE A 26 -20.45 9.61 9.81
C ILE A 26 -21.53 9.59 10.90
N LYS A 27 -22.81 9.66 10.51
CA LYS A 27 -23.91 9.62 11.48
C LYS A 27 -24.04 8.25 12.15
N ALA A 28 -23.78 7.17 11.42
CA ALA A 28 -23.73 5.83 11.97
C ALA A 28 -22.60 5.70 12.99
N LEU A 29 -21.39 6.21 12.67
CA LEU A 29 -20.27 6.24 13.60
C LEU A 29 -20.59 7.04 14.88
N GLU A 30 -21.18 8.22 14.74
CA GLU A 30 -21.63 9.03 15.89
C GLU A 30 -22.62 8.24 16.77
N THR A 31 -23.60 7.60 16.14
CA THR A 31 -24.59 6.77 16.85
C THR A 31 -23.92 5.60 17.58
N MET A 32 -22.96 4.91 16.96
CA MET A 32 -22.21 3.82 17.59
C MET A 32 -21.41 4.30 18.80
N ILE A 33 -20.86 5.52 18.77
CA ILE A 33 -20.17 6.12 19.91
C ILE A 33 -21.17 6.46 21.03
N GLU A 34 -22.27 7.14 20.70
CA GLU A 34 -23.29 7.56 21.67
C GLU A 34 -23.99 6.38 22.35
N THR A 35 -24.19 5.29 21.60
CA THR A 35 -24.88 4.08 22.07
C THR A 35 -23.94 3.02 22.63
N ASP A 36 -22.64 3.33 22.72
CA ASP A 36 -21.64 2.43 23.26
C ASP A 36 -21.55 1.08 22.51
N ALA A 37 -21.73 1.11 21.20
CA ALA A 37 -21.84 -0.09 20.37
C ALA A 37 -20.50 -0.80 20.09
N PHE A 38 -19.37 -0.22 20.53
CA PHE A 38 -18.04 -0.81 20.34
C PHE A 38 -17.68 -1.78 21.48
N GLU A 39 -16.98 -2.86 21.13
CA GLU A 39 -16.46 -3.82 22.10
C GLU A 39 -15.54 -3.14 23.13
N LYS A 40 -15.67 -3.55 24.40
CA LYS A 40 -14.89 -3.02 25.52
C LYS A 40 -14.14 -4.13 26.26
N GLY A 41 -13.09 -3.74 26.98
CA GLY A 41 -12.35 -4.63 27.87
C GLY A 41 -11.29 -5.48 27.17
N ILE A 42 -11.12 -5.33 25.86
CA ILE A 42 -10.08 -5.99 25.07
C ILE A 42 -9.37 -4.94 24.21
N GLN A 43 -8.04 -5.02 24.20
CA GLN A 43 -7.19 -4.23 23.33
C GLN A 43 -6.50 -5.19 22.37
N ARG A 44 -6.44 -4.82 21.10
CA ARG A 44 -5.74 -5.60 20.08
C ARG A 44 -4.71 -4.71 19.37
N ILE A 45 -3.69 -5.35 18.82
CA ILE A 45 -2.67 -4.74 17.99
C ILE A 45 -2.57 -5.54 16.69
N GLY A 46 -2.53 -4.85 15.56
CA GLY A 46 -2.18 -5.40 14.25
C GLY A 46 -0.95 -4.67 13.73
N ALA A 47 -0.31 -5.24 12.71
CA ALA A 47 0.80 -4.60 12.00
C ALA A 47 0.70 -4.90 10.51
N GLU A 48 1.16 -3.94 9.71
CA GLU A 48 1.33 -4.07 8.27
C GLU A 48 2.82 -3.81 7.98
N GLN A 49 3.38 -4.54 7.02
CA GLN A 49 4.76 -4.39 6.60
C GLN A 49 4.85 -4.39 5.07
N GLU A 50 5.24 -3.25 4.51
CA GLU A 50 5.64 -3.15 3.11
C GLU A 50 7.06 -3.69 2.90
N LEU A 51 7.25 -4.40 1.79
CA LEU A 51 8.47 -5.11 1.42
C LEU A 51 8.88 -4.67 0.02
N VAL A 52 10.08 -4.12 -0.12
CA VAL A 52 10.62 -3.72 -1.44
C VAL A 52 11.32 -4.91 -2.09
N ILE A 53 11.04 -5.14 -3.37
CA ILE A 53 11.61 -6.21 -4.18
C ILE A 53 12.74 -5.63 -5.04
N VAL A 54 13.93 -6.23 -4.96
CA VAL A 54 15.09 -5.84 -5.75
C VAL A 54 15.72 -7.03 -6.44
N ASN A 55 16.32 -6.82 -7.61
CA ASN A 55 17.10 -7.87 -8.28
C ASN A 55 18.49 -8.02 -7.65
N LYS A 56 19.29 -8.97 -8.16
CA LYS A 56 20.66 -9.23 -7.72
C LYS A 56 21.61 -8.02 -7.70
N ASN A 57 21.33 -6.98 -8.48
CA ASN A 57 22.11 -5.74 -8.51
C ASN A 57 21.54 -4.65 -7.57
N TYR A 58 20.64 -5.02 -6.65
CA TYR A 58 19.95 -4.11 -5.72
C TYR A 58 19.18 -2.99 -6.44
N ARG A 59 18.69 -3.27 -7.64
CA ARG A 59 17.81 -2.36 -8.41
C ARG A 59 16.36 -2.83 -8.28
N PRO A 60 15.36 -1.95 -8.33
CA PRO A 60 13.96 -2.35 -8.18
C PRO A 60 13.62 -3.45 -9.18
N SER A 61 12.96 -4.49 -8.69
CA SER A 61 12.37 -5.55 -9.50
C SER A 61 10.87 -5.37 -9.55
N PHE A 62 10.25 -5.60 -10.71
CA PHE A 62 8.83 -5.36 -10.94
C PHE A 62 8.01 -6.66 -10.98
N ASN A 63 8.45 -7.67 -10.22
CA ASN A 63 7.89 -9.01 -10.21
C ASN A 63 6.84 -9.25 -9.11
N ALA A 64 6.29 -8.20 -8.46
CA ALA A 64 5.35 -8.33 -7.34
C ALA A 64 4.23 -9.35 -7.58
N LEU A 65 3.55 -9.30 -8.73
CA LEU A 65 2.45 -10.23 -9.02
C LEU A 65 2.89 -11.69 -9.08
N LYS A 66 4.07 -11.97 -9.66
CA LYS A 66 4.60 -13.34 -9.76
C LYS A 66 5.03 -13.85 -8.39
N ILE A 67 5.61 -12.97 -7.57
CA ILE A 67 6.00 -13.29 -6.20
C ILE A 67 4.76 -13.55 -5.35
N LEU A 68 3.71 -12.74 -5.46
CA LEU A 68 2.43 -12.94 -4.76
C LEU A 68 1.75 -14.25 -5.18
N GLU A 69 1.71 -14.56 -6.48
CA GLU A 69 1.20 -15.85 -6.99
C GLU A 69 1.99 -17.03 -6.41
N LYS A 70 3.31 -16.88 -6.25
CA LYS A 70 4.18 -17.91 -5.68
C LYS A 70 4.00 -18.07 -4.17
N ILE A 71 3.84 -16.96 -3.45
CA ILE A 71 3.56 -16.94 -2.01
C ILE A 71 2.22 -17.62 -1.74
N ASN A 72 1.18 -17.25 -2.49
CA ASN A 72 -0.18 -17.80 -2.40
C ASN A 72 -0.72 -17.84 -0.95
N ASP A 73 -0.64 -16.71 -0.26
CA ASP A 73 -1.07 -16.52 1.12
C ASP A 73 -1.87 -15.22 1.24
N ASP A 74 -3.04 -15.29 1.89
CA ASP A 74 -4.01 -14.19 1.99
C ASP A 74 -3.54 -13.03 2.88
N HIS A 75 -2.45 -13.18 3.64
CA HIS A 75 -1.82 -12.08 4.37
C HIS A 75 -1.13 -11.10 3.43
N TYR A 76 -0.89 -11.46 2.17
CA TYR A 76 -0.22 -10.58 1.22
C TYR A 76 -1.19 -9.91 0.26
N THR A 77 -0.89 -8.65 -0.04
CA THR A 77 -1.58 -7.89 -1.08
C THR A 77 -0.58 -7.17 -1.98
N THR A 78 -1.09 -6.71 -3.12
CA THR A 78 -0.37 -5.78 -3.98
C THR A 78 -0.35 -4.39 -3.39
N GLU A 79 0.74 -3.69 -3.61
CA GLU A 79 0.81 -2.24 -3.42
C GLU A 79 0.64 -1.46 -4.73
N LEU A 80 0.72 -0.13 -4.66
CA LEU A 80 0.63 0.74 -5.84
C LEU A 80 1.71 0.41 -6.90
N GLY A 81 2.92 0.06 -6.47
CA GLY A 81 4.03 -0.31 -7.36
C GLY A 81 4.18 -1.82 -7.57
N LEU A 82 4.67 -2.23 -8.73
CA LEU A 82 5.04 -3.63 -8.99
C LEU A 82 6.34 -4.06 -8.29
N PHE A 83 6.96 -3.13 -7.57
CA PHE A 83 8.23 -3.33 -6.86
C PHE A 83 8.07 -3.42 -5.34
N ASN A 84 6.85 -3.32 -4.82
CA ASN A 84 6.55 -3.56 -3.42
C ASN A 84 5.35 -4.50 -3.28
N ILE A 85 5.33 -5.20 -2.15
CA ILE A 85 4.21 -6.02 -1.68
C ILE A 85 4.00 -5.71 -0.20
N GLU A 86 2.79 -5.89 0.29
CA GLU A 86 2.45 -5.63 1.69
C GLU A 86 2.03 -6.93 2.36
N ALA A 87 2.55 -7.16 3.57
CA ALA A 87 2.14 -8.24 4.47
C ALA A 87 1.28 -7.66 5.60
N ASN A 88 0.07 -8.19 5.77
CA ASN A 88 -0.89 -7.82 6.80
C ASN A 88 -0.91 -8.90 7.87
N LEU A 89 -0.59 -8.54 9.11
CA LEU A 89 -0.56 -9.50 10.21
C LEU A 89 -1.94 -9.62 10.86
N ASP A 90 -2.26 -10.83 11.32
CA ASP A 90 -3.44 -11.07 12.14
C ASP A 90 -3.41 -10.20 13.42
N PRO A 91 -4.56 -9.63 13.82
CA PRO A 91 -4.64 -8.85 15.04
C PRO A 91 -4.46 -9.75 16.27
N LEU A 92 -3.56 -9.35 17.16
CA LEU A 92 -3.28 -10.03 18.42
C LEU A 92 -3.90 -9.26 19.58
N GLU A 93 -4.39 -9.97 20.60
CA GLU A 93 -4.71 -9.32 21.87
C GLU A 93 -3.45 -8.72 22.50
N LEU A 94 -3.52 -7.45 22.89
CA LEU A 94 -2.44 -6.68 23.49
C LEU A 94 -2.23 -7.08 24.95
N LYS A 95 -1.77 -8.31 25.18
CA LYS A 95 -1.50 -8.87 26.51
C LYS A 95 -0.35 -9.88 26.49
N GLY A 96 0.29 -10.08 27.64
CA GLY A 96 1.31 -11.13 27.82
C GLY A 96 2.46 -11.03 26.81
N LYS A 97 2.66 -12.08 26.01
CA LYS A 97 3.75 -12.20 25.02
C LYS A 97 3.38 -11.70 23.62
N CYS A 98 2.39 -10.82 23.49
CA CYS A 98 1.89 -10.33 22.21
C CYS A 98 2.99 -9.82 21.26
N PHE A 99 3.95 -9.01 21.75
CA PHE A 99 5.01 -8.48 20.90
C PHE A 99 5.99 -9.55 20.38
N SER A 100 6.33 -10.55 21.20
CA SER A 100 7.16 -11.67 20.72
C SER A 100 6.42 -12.55 19.71
N LYS A 101 5.09 -12.66 19.83
CA LYS A 101 4.27 -13.35 18.84
C LYS A 101 4.18 -12.53 17.54
N LEU A 102 3.97 -11.22 17.64
CA LEU A 102 3.97 -10.29 16.51
C LEU A 102 5.30 -10.32 15.75
N GLU A 103 6.43 -10.25 16.45
CA GLU A 103 7.77 -10.34 15.87
C GLU A 103 7.98 -11.66 15.13
N LYS A 104 7.56 -12.78 15.74
CA LYS A 104 7.65 -14.10 15.11
C LYS A 104 6.82 -14.15 13.83
N ASP A 105 5.57 -13.72 13.89
CA ASP A 105 4.66 -13.77 12.75
C ASP A 105 5.14 -12.86 11.61
N LEU A 106 5.65 -11.66 11.95
CA LEU A 106 6.29 -10.76 10.99
C LEU A 106 7.52 -11.40 10.33
N THR A 107 8.38 -12.03 11.13
CA THR A 107 9.61 -12.66 10.65
C THR A 107 9.30 -13.85 9.74
N ASP A 108 8.31 -14.66 10.10
CA ASP A 108 7.85 -15.80 9.32
C ASP A 108 7.33 -15.34 7.94
N LEU A 109 6.51 -14.29 7.90
CA LEU A 109 6.05 -13.66 6.65
C LEU A 109 7.23 -13.11 5.84
N ILE A 110 8.14 -12.31 6.42
CA ILE A 110 9.29 -11.79 5.68
C ILE A 110 10.12 -12.92 5.05
N ASN A 111 10.31 -14.03 5.77
CA ASN A 111 11.06 -15.19 5.26
C ASN A 111 10.32 -15.94 4.14
N MET A 112 8.99 -16.02 4.20
CA MET A 112 8.17 -16.55 3.11
C MET A 112 8.33 -15.71 1.84
N ALA A 113 8.23 -14.38 1.96
CA ALA A 113 8.42 -13.46 0.85
C ALA A 113 9.84 -13.53 0.26
N ARG A 114 10.87 -13.65 1.10
CA ARG A 114 12.26 -13.87 0.67
C ARG A 114 12.42 -15.15 -0.13
N SER A 115 11.87 -16.26 0.36
CA SER A 115 11.98 -17.56 -0.30
C SER A 115 11.30 -17.54 -1.67
N ALA A 116 10.09 -16.98 -1.74
CA ALA A 116 9.36 -16.83 -3.00
C ALA A 116 10.07 -15.90 -3.99
N SER A 117 10.68 -14.81 -3.51
CA SER A 117 11.43 -13.87 -4.34
C SER A 117 12.70 -14.49 -4.91
N GLU A 118 13.43 -15.29 -4.12
CA GLU A 118 14.64 -15.98 -4.60
C GLU A 118 14.30 -16.97 -5.73
N GLU A 119 13.19 -17.70 -5.59
CA GLU A 119 12.69 -18.59 -6.66
C GLU A 119 12.23 -17.82 -7.91
N VAL A 120 11.80 -16.56 -7.75
CA VAL A 120 11.39 -15.68 -8.84
C VAL A 120 12.56 -14.79 -9.28
N ASN A 121 13.34 -15.27 -10.24
CA ASN A 121 14.46 -14.52 -10.86
C ASN A 121 15.61 -14.13 -9.91
N GLU A 122 15.82 -14.85 -8.80
CA GLU A 122 16.85 -14.49 -7.81
C GLU A 122 16.64 -13.08 -7.24
N ASP A 123 15.36 -12.66 -7.13
CA ASP A 123 14.98 -11.41 -6.51
C ASP A 123 15.10 -11.49 -4.98
N LYS A 124 15.28 -10.33 -4.35
CA LYS A 124 15.51 -10.19 -2.92
C LYS A 124 14.51 -9.22 -2.33
N ILE A 125 14.18 -9.45 -1.06
CA ILE A 125 13.37 -8.53 -0.25
C ILE A 125 14.26 -7.62 0.59
N ILE A 126 13.98 -6.32 0.57
CA ILE A 126 14.62 -5.30 1.40
C ILE A 126 13.56 -4.53 2.20
N LEU A 127 13.88 -4.28 3.47
CA LEU A 127 13.11 -3.41 4.35
C LEU A 127 13.76 -2.03 4.33
N THR A 128 13.15 -1.10 3.61
CA THR A 128 13.54 0.30 3.52
C THR A 128 12.26 1.09 3.22
N GLY A 129 12.19 2.35 3.63
CA GLY A 129 11.12 3.22 3.14
C GLY A 129 11.39 3.54 1.67
N ILE A 130 12.18 4.58 1.43
CA ILE A 130 12.61 4.92 0.07
C ILE A 130 13.80 4.06 -0.37
N LEU A 131 13.63 3.24 -1.41
CA LEU A 131 14.75 2.50 -2.01
C LEU A 131 15.75 3.49 -2.66
N PRO A 132 16.98 3.63 -2.13
CA PRO A 132 17.89 4.70 -2.56
C PRO A 132 18.36 4.54 -4.01
N THR A 133 18.25 3.33 -4.55
CA THR A 133 18.66 3.05 -5.92
C THR A 133 17.62 3.42 -6.95
N PHE A 134 16.42 3.90 -6.60
CA PHE A 134 15.42 4.31 -7.59
C PHE A 134 15.98 5.35 -8.56
N LYS A 135 15.55 5.26 -9.82
CA LYS A 135 15.78 6.27 -10.85
C LYS A 135 14.44 6.71 -11.41
N ARG A 136 14.38 7.91 -11.98
CA ARG A 136 13.17 8.44 -12.62
C ARG A 136 12.53 7.46 -13.61
N LYS A 137 13.34 6.74 -14.39
CA LYS A 137 12.88 5.73 -15.37
C LYS A 137 12.20 4.51 -14.74
N ASP A 138 12.37 4.29 -13.44
CA ASP A 138 11.77 3.17 -12.71
C ASP A 138 10.36 3.52 -12.21
N LEU A 139 10.03 4.81 -12.12
CA LEU A 139 8.79 5.32 -11.53
C LEU A 139 7.75 5.68 -12.59
N VAL A 140 7.67 4.88 -13.66
CA VAL A 140 6.76 5.09 -14.79
C VAL A 140 5.45 4.29 -14.64
N PHE A 141 4.40 4.69 -15.36
CA PHE A 141 3.06 4.11 -15.20
C PHE A 141 3.00 2.60 -15.48
N GLU A 142 3.88 2.10 -16.34
CA GLU A 142 4.02 0.68 -16.68
C GLU A 142 4.44 -0.18 -15.48
N ASN A 143 5.09 0.44 -14.49
CA ASN A 143 5.55 -0.23 -13.28
C ASN A 143 4.54 -0.13 -12.12
N MET A 144 3.34 0.41 -12.39
CA MET A 144 2.23 0.44 -11.44
C MET A 144 1.47 -0.88 -11.48
N THR A 145 0.95 -1.33 -10.33
CA THR A 145 0.11 -2.53 -10.28
C THR A 145 -1.09 -2.36 -11.21
N PRO A 146 -1.39 -3.33 -12.10
CA PRO A 146 -2.35 -3.18 -13.19
C PRO A 146 -3.82 -3.27 -12.74
N PHE A 147 -4.16 -2.76 -11.56
CA PHE A 147 -5.53 -2.70 -11.06
C PHE A 147 -6.23 -1.40 -11.44
N GLN A 148 -7.51 -1.52 -11.81
CA GLN A 148 -8.32 -0.39 -12.27
C GLN A 148 -8.39 0.74 -11.24
N ARG A 149 -8.38 0.39 -9.95
CA ARG A 149 -8.32 1.34 -8.83
C ARG A 149 -7.18 2.35 -8.98
N TYR A 150 -5.97 1.87 -9.21
CA TYR A 150 -4.77 2.72 -9.27
C TYR A 150 -4.77 3.61 -10.51
N LYS A 151 -5.28 3.10 -11.64
CA LYS A 151 -5.48 3.90 -12.85
C LYS A 151 -6.48 5.02 -12.62
N THR A 152 -7.64 4.70 -12.06
CA THR A 152 -8.70 5.68 -11.78
C THR A 152 -8.25 6.72 -10.76
N LEU A 153 -7.50 6.34 -9.72
CA LEU A 153 -6.91 7.30 -8.77
C LEU A 153 -5.92 8.25 -9.46
N ASN A 154 -5.02 7.72 -10.28
CA ASN A 154 -4.07 8.54 -11.04
C ASN A 154 -4.77 9.55 -11.96
N GLU A 155 -5.80 9.13 -12.70
CA GLU A 155 -6.59 9.99 -13.58
C GLU A 155 -7.34 11.08 -12.81
N VAL A 156 -8.03 10.72 -11.73
CA VAL A 156 -8.79 11.67 -10.90
C VAL A 156 -7.84 12.70 -10.27
N MET A 157 -6.70 12.27 -9.74
CA MET A 157 -5.73 13.16 -9.12
C MET A 157 -5.08 14.11 -10.13
N LYS A 158 -4.75 13.62 -11.33
CA LYS A 158 -4.28 14.48 -12.44
C LYS A 158 -5.31 15.52 -12.83
N ASN A 159 -6.58 15.12 -12.98
CA ASN A 159 -7.66 16.03 -13.37
C ASN A 159 -7.90 17.13 -12.32
N ILE A 160 -7.77 16.81 -11.03
CA ILE A 160 -7.90 17.78 -9.94
C ILE A 160 -6.72 18.77 -9.92
N LYS A 161 -5.49 18.29 -10.13
CA LYS A 161 -4.30 19.15 -10.12
C LYS A 161 -4.16 20.01 -11.38
N GLY A 162 -4.55 19.51 -12.54
CA GLY A 162 -4.42 20.20 -13.82
C GLY A 162 -2.99 20.29 -14.36
N GLU A 163 -2.00 19.75 -13.64
CA GLU A 163 -0.57 19.72 -14.01
C GLU A 163 0.12 18.46 -13.44
N ASP A 164 1.37 18.23 -13.84
CA ASP A 164 2.20 17.13 -13.34
C ASP A 164 2.43 17.19 -11.83
N PHE A 165 2.71 16.04 -11.21
CA PHE A 165 3.04 15.98 -9.79
C PHE A 165 4.42 16.55 -9.55
N LYS A 166 4.50 17.64 -8.79
CA LYS A 166 5.75 18.19 -8.29
C LYS A 166 6.10 17.58 -6.93
N LEU A 167 7.26 16.93 -6.85
CA LEU A 167 7.87 16.45 -5.62
C LEU A 167 9.05 17.36 -5.25
N SER A 168 9.12 17.76 -3.99
CA SER A 168 10.25 18.50 -3.43
C SER A 168 10.66 17.82 -2.13
N ILE A 169 11.82 17.16 -2.14
CA ILE A 169 12.43 16.59 -0.94
C ILE A 169 13.60 17.49 -0.57
N ARG A 170 13.57 18.00 0.65
CA ARG A 170 14.61 18.87 1.22
C ARG A 170 15.35 18.12 2.33
N GLY A 171 16.67 18.07 2.23
CA GLY A 171 17.56 17.51 3.24
C GLY A 171 18.93 18.16 3.15
N VAL A 172 19.98 17.35 3.28
CA VAL A 172 21.36 17.81 2.99
C VAL A 172 21.48 18.23 1.52
N ASP A 173 20.83 17.49 0.64
CA ASP A 173 20.61 17.85 -0.77
C ASP A 173 19.14 18.20 -1.02
N GLU A 174 18.87 18.88 -2.14
CA GLU A 174 17.51 19.16 -2.60
C GLU A 174 17.20 18.35 -3.87
N LEU A 175 16.06 17.66 -3.85
CA LEU A 175 15.52 16.96 -5.01
C LEU A 175 14.18 17.60 -5.40
N ILE A 176 14.13 18.23 -6.58
CA ILE A 176 12.90 18.75 -7.18
C ILE A 176 12.64 17.99 -8.47
N LEU A 177 11.48 17.35 -8.57
CA LEU A 177 11.09 16.53 -9.70
C LEU A 177 9.66 16.85 -10.10
N ASN A 178 9.41 16.90 -11.41
CA ASN A 178 8.07 16.85 -11.98
C ASN A 178 7.85 15.46 -12.58
N HIS A 179 6.73 14.84 -12.25
CA HIS A 179 6.42 13.49 -12.68
C HIS A 179 4.95 13.35 -13.10
N GLU A 180 4.73 12.61 -14.19
CA GLU A 180 3.42 12.40 -14.78
C GLU A 180 2.62 11.29 -14.09
N SER A 181 3.00 10.84 -12.89
CA SER A 181 2.37 9.68 -12.26
C SER A 181 2.41 9.80 -10.75
N ILE A 182 1.33 9.35 -10.11
CA ILE A 182 1.23 9.20 -8.65
C ILE A 182 2.17 8.13 -8.09
N LEU A 183 2.86 7.36 -8.93
CA LEU A 183 3.73 6.24 -8.51
C LEU A 183 4.86 6.66 -7.54
N PHE A 184 5.20 7.95 -7.44
CA PHE A 184 6.11 8.43 -6.39
C PHE A 184 5.57 8.18 -4.97
N GLU A 185 4.26 8.12 -4.78
CA GLU A 185 3.64 7.77 -3.49
C GLU A 185 3.93 6.30 -3.10
N ALA A 186 4.25 5.44 -4.07
CA ALA A 186 4.62 4.04 -3.82
C ALA A 186 6.08 3.87 -3.37
N CYS A 187 6.85 4.96 -3.25
CA CYS A 187 8.25 4.89 -2.84
C CYS A 187 8.44 4.96 -1.31
N ASN A 188 7.38 5.03 -0.52
CA ASN A 188 7.46 5.24 0.93
C ASN A 188 7.71 3.96 1.72
#